data_AF-S5LS94-F1
#
_entry.id   AF-S5LS94-F1
#
_cell.length_a   1.000
_cell.length_b   1.000
_cell.length_c   1.000
_cell.angle_alpha   90.00
_cell.angle_beta   90.00
_cell.angle_gamma   90.00
#
_symmetry.space_group_name_H-M   'P 1'
#
loop_
_entity.id
_entity.type
_entity.pdbx_description
1 polymer ?
#
loop_
_entity_poly.entity_id
_entity_poly.type
_entity_poly.pdbx_seq_one_letter_code
_entity_poly.pdbx_strand_id
1 'polypeptide(L)'
;LSLTKKHTRRFERHESDRYYRIKPNWRKPKGIDNRVRRRFKGQRLMPNIGYGNAKNIRHVLPNGFKKVLVHNTKDLDMLLMNNKRYCGEVAHAVSAKKRKAIVERAAALNIKLTNGHARLRTEEHE
;
A
#
# COMPACT_ATOMS: atom_id res chain seq x y z
N LEU A 1 -9.60 0.40 -17.59
CA LEU A 1 -10.10 1.02 -16.33
C LEU A 1 -9.16 2.17 -15.97
N SER A 2 -9.63 3.42 -16.01
CA SER A 2 -8.82 4.55 -15.54
C SER A 2 -8.72 4.52 -14.00
N LEU A 3 -7.49 4.51 -13.48
CA LEU A 3 -7.20 4.49 -12.04
C LEU A 3 -7.25 5.90 -11.45
N THR A 4 -8.42 6.56 -11.47
CA THR A 4 -8.57 7.92 -10.95
C THR A 4 -8.80 7.92 -9.43
N LYS A 5 -7.90 8.56 -8.67
CA LYS A 5 -8.06 8.77 -7.23
C LYS A 5 -8.72 10.13 -6.98
N LYS A 6 -9.72 10.19 -6.10
CA LYS A 6 -10.40 11.45 -5.73
C LYS A 6 -9.51 12.42 -4.95
N HIS A 7 -8.62 11.87 -4.13
CA HIS A 7 -7.70 12.64 -3.30
C HIS A 7 -6.36 11.91 -3.27
N THR A 8 -5.31 12.57 -3.73
CA THR A 8 -3.96 12.01 -3.82
C THR A 8 -3.08 12.45 -2.64
N ARG A 9 -3.31 13.65 -2.11
CA ARG A 9 -2.57 14.18 -0.96
C ARG A 9 -2.89 13.38 0.31
N ARG A 10 -1.95 13.33 1.25
CA ARG A 10 -2.20 12.71 2.56
C ARG A 10 -2.98 13.69 3.44
N PHE A 11 -3.85 13.15 4.30
CA PHE A 11 -4.48 13.94 5.34
C PHE A 11 -3.50 14.07 6.51
N GLU A 12 -2.81 15.20 6.55
CA GLU A 12 -1.82 15.51 7.56
C GLU A 12 -2.46 16.14 8.79
N ARG A 13 -1.88 15.86 9.96
CA ARG A 13 -2.29 16.48 11.23
C ARG A 13 -2.04 17.99 11.21
N HIS A 14 -2.92 18.75 11.85
CA HIS A 14 -2.72 20.19 12.06
C HIS A 14 -1.39 20.43 12.81
N GLU A 15 -0.60 21.40 12.33
CA GLU A 15 0.70 21.84 12.89
C GLU A 15 1.82 20.79 12.90
N SER A 16 1.67 19.65 12.21
CA SER A 16 2.76 18.67 12.10
C SER A 16 3.95 19.18 11.29
N ASP A 17 3.74 20.17 10.44
CA ASP A 17 4.79 20.89 9.69
C ASP A 17 5.61 21.83 10.58
N ARG A 18 5.02 22.34 11.67
CA ARG A 18 5.68 23.31 12.57
C ARG A 18 6.44 22.65 13.71
N TYR A 19 5.95 21.51 14.21
CA TYR A 19 6.49 20.86 15.39
C TYR A 19 6.90 19.41 15.12
N TYR A 20 8.18 19.10 15.30
CA TYR A 20 8.71 17.74 15.15
C TYR A 20 8.01 16.70 16.04
N ARG A 21 7.65 17.10 17.28
CA ARG A 21 6.90 16.23 18.22
C ARG A 21 5.51 15.84 17.71
N ILE A 22 4.93 16.63 16.79
CA ILE A 22 3.61 16.38 16.22
C ILE A 22 3.80 15.60 14.93
N LYS A 23 3.62 14.28 15.01
CA LYS A 23 3.67 13.41 13.84
C LYS A 23 2.56 13.76 12.82
N PRO A 24 2.80 13.58 11.51
CA PRO A 24 1.85 13.95 10.45
C PRO A 24 0.65 12.99 10.32
N ASN A 25 0.58 11.94 11.14
CA ASN A 25 -0.54 11.01 11.14
C ASN A 25 -1.86 11.71 11.56
N TRP A 26 -2.89 11.59 10.72
CA TRP A 26 -4.17 12.25 10.94
C TRP A 26 -4.72 12.02 12.36
N ARG A 27 -5.10 13.10 13.02
CA ARG A 27 -5.88 13.11 14.28
C ARG A 27 -6.94 14.18 14.16
N LYS A 28 -8.19 13.86 14.52
CA LYS A 28 -9.29 14.82 14.49
C LYS A 28 -9.04 15.93 15.52
N PRO A 29 -8.94 17.22 15.11
CA PRO A 29 -8.76 18.32 16.06
C PRO A 29 -10.01 18.48 16.92
N LYS A 30 -9.82 18.61 18.24
CA LYS A 30 -10.90 18.70 19.23
C LYS A 30 -11.11 20.12 19.81
N GLY A 31 -10.09 20.97 19.77
CA GLY A 31 -10.13 22.31 20.37
C GLY A 31 -11.19 23.22 19.74
N ILE A 32 -11.85 24.03 20.57
CA ILE A 32 -12.99 24.84 20.15
C ILE A 32 -12.62 25.89 19.10
N ASP A 33 -11.44 26.51 19.21
CA ASP A 33 -10.93 27.56 18.32
C ASP A 33 -10.13 27.05 17.13
N ASN A 34 -9.98 25.72 17.01
CA ASN A 34 -9.16 25.15 15.94
C ASN A 34 -9.79 25.41 14.56
N ARG A 35 -9.03 26.07 13.67
CA ARG A 35 -9.50 26.47 12.34
C ARG A 35 -9.81 25.29 11.41
N VAL A 36 -9.06 24.19 11.52
CA VAL A 36 -9.33 22.96 10.75
C VAL A 36 -10.64 22.32 11.20
N ARG A 37 -10.91 22.27 12.52
CA ARG A 37 -12.18 21.77 13.07
C ARG A 37 -13.38 22.57 12.56
N ARG A 38 -13.24 23.91 12.55
CA ARG A 38 -14.25 24.86 12.07
C ARG A 38 -14.34 24.95 10.52
N ARG A 39 -13.49 24.22 9.78
CA ARG A 39 -13.49 24.15 8.30
C ARG A 39 -13.30 25.50 7.59
N PHE A 40 -12.43 26.36 8.11
CA PHE A 40 -12.09 27.61 7.42
C PHE A 40 -11.48 27.34 6.03
N LYS A 41 -11.84 28.18 5.04
CA LYS A 41 -11.25 28.14 3.69
C LYS A 41 -9.73 28.34 3.76
N GLY A 42 -8.99 27.61 2.92
CA GLY A 42 -7.52 27.66 2.88
C GLY A 42 -6.82 26.84 3.96
N GLN A 43 -7.55 26.25 4.91
CA GLN A 43 -6.98 25.30 5.86
C GLN A 43 -7.01 23.86 5.36
N ARG A 44 -6.23 23.00 6.03
CA ARG A 44 -6.15 21.56 5.75
C ARG A 44 -7.55 20.93 5.78
N LEU A 45 -7.86 20.13 4.77
CA LEU A 45 -9.12 19.41 4.67
C LEU A 45 -9.18 18.25 5.69
N MET A 46 -10.35 17.99 6.24
CA MET A 46 -10.57 16.82 7.11
C MET A 46 -10.99 15.60 6.26
N PRO A 47 -10.55 14.38 6.60
CA PRO A 47 -11.06 13.18 5.98
C PRO A 47 -12.57 13.05 6.19
N ASN A 48 -13.26 12.65 5.13
CA ASN A 48 -14.68 12.34 5.12
C ASN A 48 -14.93 11.16 4.16
N ILE A 49 -16.14 10.59 4.20
CA ILE A 49 -16.52 9.45 3.34
C ILE A 49 -16.55 9.81 1.84
N GLY A 50 -16.75 11.08 1.51
CA GLY A 50 -16.82 11.59 0.13
C GLY A 50 -15.51 11.40 -0.66
N TYR A 51 -14.36 11.44 0.02
CA TYR A 51 -13.05 11.14 -0.58
C TYR A 51 -12.84 9.65 -0.90
N GLY A 52 -13.76 8.77 -0.49
CA GLY A 52 -13.70 7.35 -0.81
C GLY A 52 -13.70 7.10 -2.32
N ASN A 53 -12.67 6.40 -2.80
CA ASN A 53 -12.58 5.98 -4.21
C ASN A 53 -13.66 4.96 -4.56
N ALA A 54 -13.97 4.83 -5.85
CA ALA A 54 -14.92 3.85 -6.35
C ALA A 54 -14.56 2.41 -5.91
N LYS A 55 -15.58 1.59 -5.66
CA LYS A 55 -15.43 0.26 -5.05
C LYS A 55 -14.53 -0.67 -5.89
N ASN A 56 -14.60 -0.56 -7.22
CA ASN A 56 -13.83 -1.37 -8.17
C ASN A 56 -12.30 -1.10 -8.12
N ILE A 57 -11.89 0.16 -7.97
CA ILE A 57 -10.46 0.57 -7.93
C ILE A 57 -9.86 0.57 -6.52
N ARG A 58 -10.63 0.17 -5.51
CA ARG A 58 -10.16 0.11 -4.12
C ARG A 58 -9.13 -1.01 -3.97
N HIS A 59 -8.00 -0.70 -3.32
CA HIS A 59 -6.85 -1.61 -3.14
C HIS A 59 -6.19 -2.13 -4.43
N VAL A 60 -6.49 -1.51 -5.57
CA VAL A 60 -5.83 -1.82 -6.84
C VAL A 60 -4.56 -0.98 -6.96
N LEU A 61 -3.45 -1.66 -7.30
CA LEU A 61 -2.16 -1.07 -7.59
C LEU A 61 -2.17 -0.35 -8.96
N PRO A 62 -1.20 0.54 -9.22
CA PRO A 62 -1.07 1.18 -10.54
C PRO A 62 -0.90 0.20 -11.71
N ASN A 63 -0.35 -1.00 -11.43
CA ASN A 63 -0.18 -2.07 -12.42
C ASN A 63 -1.48 -2.83 -12.76
N GLY A 64 -2.62 -2.46 -12.15
CA GLY A 64 -3.93 -3.08 -12.39
C GLY A 64 -4.27 -4.27 -11.49
N PHE A 65 -3.32 -4.78 -10.70
CA PHE A 65 -3.53 -5.94 -9.82
C PHE A 65 -3.90 -5.51 -8.39
N LYS A 66 -4.53 -6.42 -7.65
CA LYS A 66 -4.64 -6.35 -6.19
C LYS A 66 -3.49 -7.11 -5.55
N LYS A 67 -2.84 -6.52 -4.55
CA LYS A 67 -1.71 -7.19 -3.89
C LYS A 67 -2.16 -8.17 -2.81
N VAL A 68 -1.49 -9.31 -2.72
CA VAL A 68 -1.61 -10.29 -1.64
C VAL A 68 -0.23 -10.49 -1.02
N LEU A 69 -0.17 -10.47 0.31
CA LEU A 69 1.08 -10.71 1.04
C LEU A 69 1.36 -12.22 1.07
N VAL A 70 2.55 -12.63 0.64
CA VAL A 70 2.99 -14.02 0.52
C VAL A 70 4.09 -14.28 1.55
N HIS A 71 3.90 -15.27 2.42
CA HIS A 71 4.86 -15.65 3.46
C HIS A 71 5.65 -16.92 3.10
N ASN A 72 5.04 -17.83 2.34
CA ASN A 72 5.62 -19.12 1.98
C ASN A 72 5.18 -19.55 0.57
N THR A 73 5.67 -20.70 0.09
CA THR A 73 5.34 -21.23 -1.25
C THR A 73 3.89 -21.71 -1.38
N LYS A 74 3.25 -22.19 -0.31
CA LYS A 74 1.85 -22.65 -0.31
C LYS A 74 0.88 -21.49 -0.47
N ASP A 75 1.22 -20.31 0.03
CA ASP A 75 0.39 -19.11 -0.14
C ASP A 75 0.22 -18.71 -1.63
N LEU A 76 1.14 -19.15 -2.51
CA LEU A 76 1.03 -18.94 -3.95
C LEU A 76 -0.10 -19.76 -4.58
N ASP A 77 -0.45 -20.91 -4.01
CA ASP A 77 -1.51 -21.76 -4.56
C ASP A 77 -2.89 -21.04 -4.47
N MET A 78 -3.08 -20.16 -3.47
CA MET A 78 -4.27 -19.30 -3.37
C MET A 78 -4.42 -18.31 -4.54
N LEU A 79 -3.31 -17.97 -5.20
CA LEU A 79 -3.27 -17.04 -6.32
C LEU A 79 -3.43 -17.73 -7.68
N LEU A 80 -3.40 -19.07 -7.72
CA LEU A 80 -3.43 -19.85 -8.96
C LEU A 80 -4.67 -19.54 -9.80
N MET A 81 -5.86 -19.60 -9.19
CA MET A 81 -7.12 -19.32 -9.87
C MET A 81 -7.33 -17.83 -10.18
N ASN A 82 -6.62 -16.94 -9.48
CA ASN A 82 -6.88 -15.50 -9.51
C ASN A 82 -5.69 -14.66 -10.04
N ASN A 83 -4.80 -15.29 -10.81
CA ASN A 83 -3.53 -14.70 -11.28
C ASN A 83 -3.68 -13.43 -12.13
N LYS A 84 -4.81 -13.25 -12.83
CA LYS A 84 -5.11 -12.03 -13.62
C LYS A 84 -5.55 -10.85 -12.76
N ARG A 85 -6.06 -11.10 -11.55
CA ARG A 85 -6.62 -10.07 -10.66
C ARG A 85 -5.68 -9.73 -9.52
N TYR A 86 -4.87 -10.68 -9.07
CA TYR A 86 -3.99 -10.52 -7.93
C TYR A 86 -2.52 -10.76 -8.29
N CYS A 87 -1.65 -10.06 -7.57
CA CYS A 87 -0.20 -10.26 -7.62
C CYS A 87 0.32 -10.53 -6.21
N GLY A 88 1.39 -11.31 -6.09
CA GLY A 88 2.05 -11.59 -4.82
C GLY A 88 3.04 -10.50 -4.42
N GLU A 89 3.11 -10.18 -3.14
CA GLU A 89 4.16 -9.37 -2.52
C GLU A 89 4.81 -10.20 -1.42
N VAL A 90 6.09 -10.54 -1.56
CA VAL A 90 6.81 -11.39 -0.62
C VAL A 90 7.08 -10.64 0.68
N ALA A 91 6.64 -11.19 1.79
CA ALA A 91 6.71 -10.55 3.10
C ALA A 91 8.15 -10.22 3.53
N HIS A 92 8.30 -9.12 4.29
CA HIS A 92 9.61 -8.64 4.73
C HIS A 92 10.39 -9.66 5.58
N ALA A 93 9.71 -10.52 6.34
CA ALA A 93 10.37 -11.50 7.20
C ALA A 93 10.96 -12.71 6.46
N VAL A 94 10.66 -12.89 5.17
CA VAL A 94 11.13 -14.05 4.40
C VAL A 94 12.61 -13.90 4.03
N SER A 95 13.44 -14.87 4.43
CA SER A 95 14.87 -14.96 4.11
C SER A 95 15.11 -15.23 2.63
N ALA A 96 16.30 -14.89 2.11
CA ALA A 96 16.62 -15.02 0.69
C ALA A 96 16.49 -16.46 0.18
N LYS A 97 16.95 -17.47 0.94
CA LYS A 97 16.77 -18.89 0.61
C LYS A 97 15.30 -19.25 0.35
N LYS A 98 14.39 -18.80 1.21
CA LYS A 98 12.94 -19.03 1.03
C LYS A 98 12.37 -18.18 -0.11
N ARG A 99 12.89 -16.97 -0.32
CA ARG A 99 12.50 -16.11 -1.44
C ARG A 99 12.80 -16.74 -2.79
N LYS A 100 13.97 -17.38 -2.96
CA LYS A 100 14.33 -18.10 -4.18
C LYS A 100 13.26 -19.16 -4.53
N ALA A 101 12.89 -20.00 -3.56
CA ALA A 101 11.85 -21.00 -3.74
C ALA A 101 10.47 -20.41 -4.08
N ILE A 102 10.10 -19.26 -3.48
CA ILE A 102 8.86 -18.55 -3.79
C ILE A 102 8.89 -17.99 -5.22
N VAL A 103 10.02 -17.42 -5.66
CA VAL A 103 10.17 -16.87 -7.01
C VAL A 103 10.08 -17.96 -8.06
N GLU A 104 10.81 -19.06 -7.86
CA GLU A 104 10.79 -20.22 -8.77
C GLU A 104 9.38 -20.81 -8.89
N ARG A 105 8.69 -21.00 -7.75
CA ARG A 105 7.31 -21.49 -7.74
C ARG A 105 6.34 -20.50 -8.39
N ALA A 106 6.49 -19.20 -8.15
CA ALA A 106 5.63 -18.18 -8.75
C ALA A 106 5.82 -18.10 -10.27
N ALA A 107 7.05 -18.29 -10.77
CA ALA A 107 7.34 -18.35 -12.20
C ALA A 107 6.66 -19.56 -12.85
N ALA A 108 6.74 -20.74 -12.22
CA ALA A 108 6.07 -21.95 -12.70
C ALA A 108 4.54 -21.79 -12.77
N LEU A 109 3.95 -21.06 -11.82
CA LEU A 109 2.50 -20.79 -11.77
C LEU A 109 2.07 -19.55 -12.57
N ASN A 110 3.01 -18.86 -13.23
CA ASN A 110 2.79 -17.59 -13.94
C ASN A 110 2.09 -16.52 -13.07
N ILE A 111 2.53 -16.41 -11.81
CA ILE A 111 2.04 -15.41 -10.85
C ILE A 111 3.02 -14.23 -10.81
N LYS A 112 2.50 -13.02 -11.02
CA LYS A 112 3.32 -11.81 -10.95
C LYS A 112 3.67 -11.47 -9.49
N LEU A 113 4.96 -11.29 -9.21
CA LEU A 113 5.46 -10.80 -7.92
C LEU A 113 5.87 -9.31 -8.02
N THR A 114 5.53 -8.50 -7.02
CA THR A 114 5.90 -7.07 -6.99
C THR A 114 7.35 -6.84 -6.58
N ASN A 115 7.88 -7.71 -5.72
CA ASN A 115 9.21 -7.59 -5.12
C ASN A 115 10.00 -8.92 -5.19
N GLY A 116 9.82 -9.70 -6.26
CA GLY A 116 10.37 -11.06 -6.39
C GLY A 116 11.89 -11.13 -6.12
N HIS A 117 12.67 -10.23 -6.73
CA HIS A 117 14.14 -10.22 -6.59
C HIS A 117 14.66 -9.43 -5.38
N ALA A 118 13.79 -8.92 -4.49
CA ALA A 118 14.24 -8.20 -3.31
C ALA A 118 15.02 -9.16 -2.38
N ARG A 119 16.21 -8.73 -1.93
CA ARG A 119 17.27 -9.49 -1.20
C ARG A 119 18.11 -10.49 -2.00
N LEU A 120 17.62 -11.04 -3.10
CA LEU A 120 18.43 -11.94 -3.93
C LEU A 120 19.58 -11.18 -4.63
N ARG A 121 19.31 -9.94 -5.08
CA ARG A 121 20.32 -9.08 -5.69
C ARG A 121 21.48 -8.72 -4.75
N THR A 122 21.21 -8.56 -3.45
CA THR A 122 22.27 -8.18 -2.50
C THR A 122 23.21 -9.35 -2.22
N GLU A 123 22.71 -10.59 -2.18
CA GLU A 123 23.53 -11.79 -1.93
C GLU A 123 24.30 -12.27 -3.16
N GLU A 124 23.84 -11.98 -4.39
CA GLU A 124 24.59 -12.31 -5.62
C GLU A 124 25.74 -11.33 -5.91
N HIS A 125 25.71 -10.14 -5.30
CA HIS A 125 26.72 -9.10 -5.47
C HIS A 125 27.73 -9.03 -4.31
N GLU A 126 27.55 -9.85 -3.27
CA GLU A 126 28.48 -10.05 -2.16
C GLU A 126 29.25 -11.35 -2.37
#